data_AF-A0AAU5UHG4-F1
#
_entry.id   AF-A0AAU5UHG4-F1
#
_cell.length_a   1.000
_cell.length_b   1.000
_cell.length_c   1.000
_cell.angle_alpha   90.00
_cell.angle_beta   90.00
_cell.angle_gamma   90.00
#
_symmetry.space_group_name_H-M   'P 1'
#
loop_
_entity.id
_entity.type
_entity.pdbx_description
1 polymer ?
#
loop_
_entity_poly.entity_id
_entity_poly.type
_entity_poly.pdbx_seq_one_letter_code
_entity_poly.pdbx_strand_id
1 'polypeptide(L)'
;MKLHHITPKAILTAIAVLTVPTVAFAAPTVSGSSTAPHKTSVTTASASCPRGWGSLPEVNSRMVQSPVTNVRTGRHTCYDRLVVDIRGRAAGYDVRYVKNVFTDGAGHLVPLRGGAKLQVVVRAPAYSSTGAATYAPKNGKELTNVAGYSTFRQVAYAGTFEGQTTIGLGVRARLPFRVYTLAGPGSNTRLVIDVAHHW
;
A
#
# COMPACT_ATOMS: atom_id res chain seq x y z
N MET A 1 -30.46 -5.11 48.93
CA MET A 1 -31.28 -3.91 48.64
C MET A 1 -30.39 -2.68 48.55
N LYS A 2 -30.07 -2.21 47.34
CA LYS A 2 -29.83 -0.79 47.01
C LYS A 2 -30.08 -0.65 45.50
N LEU A 3 -31.23 -0.07 45.16
CA LEU A 3 -31.66 0.27 43.80
C LEU A 3 -30.93 1.54 43.37
N HIS A 4 -30.31 1.56 42.18
CA HIS A 4 -29.89 2.80 41.54
C HIS A 4 -30.91 3.17 40.45
N HIS A 5 -31.46 4.38 40.61
CA HIS A 5 -32.48 4.98 39.77
C HIS A 5 -31.93 5.44 38.42
N ILE A 6 -32.73 5.18 37.39
CA ILE A 6 -32.62 5.72 36.03
C ILE A 6 -33.31 7.09 36.01
N THR A 7 -32.64 8.12 35.48
CA THR A 7 -33.28 9.41 35.16
C THR A 7 -33.31 9.63 33.65
N PRO A 8 -34.49 9.83 33.04
CA PRO A 8 -34.65 10.23 31.65
C PRO A 8 -34.55 11.77 31.53
N LYS A 9 -33.91 12.27 30.47
CA LYS A 9 -33.98 13.68 30.08
C LYS A 9 -34.70 13.80 28.75
N ALA A 10 -35.84 14.46 28.78
CA ALA A 10 -36.60 14.87 27.62
C ALA A 10 -36.91 16.37 27.72
N ILE A 11 -37.33 16.90 26.57
CA ILE A 11 -38.13 18.11 26.32
C ILE A 11 -37.41 19.46 26.45
N LEU A 12 -37.38 20.25 25.38
CA LEU A 12 -38.34 21.34 25.13
C LEU A 12 -37.93 22.15 23.90
N THR A 13 -38.76 22.03 22.87
CA THR A 13 -38.92 22.94 21.74
C THR A 13 -39.41 24.30 22.24
N ALA A 14 -38.74 25.38 21.84
CA ALA A 14 -39.23 26.75 22.00
C ALA A 14 -39.51 27.37 20.62
N ILE A 15 -40.78 27.69 20.39
CA ILE A 15 -41.27 28.49 19.26
C ILE A 15 -41.13 29.96 19.64
N ALA A 16 -40.46 30.75 18.81
CA ALA A 16 -40.49 32.21 18.89
C ALA A 16 -40.87 32.79 17.52
N VAL A 17 -42.06 33.38 17.48
CA VAL A 17 -42.58 34.20 16.38
C VAL A 17 -42.13 35.64 16.62
N LEU A 18 -41.49 36.30 15.65
CA LEU A 18 -41.38 37.77 15.61
C LEU A 18 -41.15 38.28 14.18
N THR A 19 -42.19 38.95 13.68
CA THR A 19 -42.21 40.20 12.88
C THR A 19 -41.25 40.39 11.71
N VAL A 20 -41.85 40.58 10.52
CA VAL A 20 -41.23 40.94 9.25
C VAL A 20 -41.12 42.46 9.11
N PRO A 21 -39.93 43.03 8.83
CA PRO A 21 -39.82 44.32 8.15
C PRO A 21 -39.51 44.09 6.67
N THR A 22 -40.37 44.64 5.82
CA THR A 22 -40.15 44.82 4.38
C THR A 22 -38.91 45.68 4.13
N VAL A 23 -37.91 45.11 3.45
CA VAL A 23 -36.74 45.85 2.94
C VAL A 23 -36.76 45.81 1.41
N ALA A 24 -36.66 47.00 0.81
CA ALA A 24 -36.70 47.24 -0.62
C ALA A 24 -35.54 46.56 -1.36
N PHE A 25 -35.86 45.90 -2.47
CA PHE A 25 -34.89 45.32 -3.41
C PHE A 25 -34.21 46.43 -4.21
N ALA A 26 -32.91 46.66 -3.97
CA ALA A 26 -32.03 47.33 -4.93
C ALA A 26 -31.23 46.25 -5.67
N ALA A 27 -31.45 46.13 -6.98
CA ALA A 27 -30.76 45.16 -7.83
C ALA A 27 -29.29 45.58 -8.05
N PRO A 28 -28.29 44.71 -7.77
CA PRO A 28 -26.93 44.94 -8.22
C PRO A 28 -26.78 44.52 -9.68
N THR A 29 -26.29 45.43 -10.52
CA THR A 29 -25.82 45.13 -11.87
C THR A 29 -24.60 44.22 -11.78
N VAL A 30 -24.75 42.96 -12.19
CA VAL A 30 -23.67 41.99 -12.31
C VAL A 30 -22.83 42.30 -13.55
N SER A 31 -21.67 42.95 -13.35
CA SER A 31 -20.63 43.02 -14.38
C SER A 31 -20.06 41.62 -14.61
N GLY A 32 -20.39 41.02 -15.75
CA GLY A 32 -19.86 39.73 -16.17
C GLY A 32 -18.38 39.82 -16.52
N SER A 33 -17.52 39.28 -15.65
CA SER A 33 -16.14 38.99 -15.99
C SER A 33 -16.06 37.63 -16.69
N SER A 34 -15.92 37.64 -18.02
CA SER A 34 -15.59 36.44 -18.80
C SER A 34 -14.17 35.98 -18.49
N THR A 35 -14.03 35.05 -17.56
CA THR A 35 -12.80 34.27 -17.38
C THR A 35 -12.72 33.22 -18.50
N ALA A 36 -11.83 33.45 -19.46
CA ALA A 36 -11.48 32.46 -20.46
C ALA A 36 -10.91 31.20 -19.78
N PRO A 37 -11.24 29.98 -20.25
CA PRO A 37 -10.67 28.76 -19.69
C PRO A 37 -9.17 28.73 -19.97
N HIS A 38 -8.36 28.83 -18.92
CA HIS A 38 -6.92 28.63 -19.00
C HIS A 38 -6.66 27.15 -19.26
N LYS A 39 -6.27 26.81 -20.50
CA LYS A 39 -5.81 25.46 -20.82
C LYS A 39 -4.47 25.24 -20.12
N THR A 40 -4.49 24.63 -18.95
CA THR A 40 -3.28 24.15 -18.30
C THR A 40 -2.71 23.02 -19.16
N SER A 41 -1.71 23.35 -19.97
CA SER A 41 -0.94 22.34 -20.71
C SER A 41 -0.23 21.45 -19.71
N VAL A 42 -0.76 20.24 -19.50
CA VAL A 42 -0.07 19.20 -18.74
C VAL A 42 1.08 18.73 -19.63
N THR A 43 2.30 19.17 -19.34
CA THR A 43 3.50 18.58 -19.92
C THR A 43 3.57 17.14 -19.44
N THR A 44 3.19 16.19 -20.29
CA THR A 44 3.42 14.77 -20.06
C THR A 44 4.93 14.56 -20.12
N ALA A 45 5.58 14.56 -18.96
CA ALA A 45 6.98 14.18 -18.88
C ALA A 45 7.10 12.75 -19.43
N SER A 46 7.86 12.59 -20.52
CA SER A 46 8.20 11.29 -21.06
C SER A 46 8.92 10.51 -19.95
N ALA A 47 8.25 9.50 -19.39
CA ALA A 47 8.84 8.67 -18.36
C ALA A 47 9.96 7.85 -19.01
N SER A 48 11.20 8.34 -18.91
CA SER A 48 12.37 7.56 -19.28
C SER A 48 12.44 6.34 -18.37
N CYS A 49 12.59 5.15 -18.96
CA CYS A 49 12.71 3.94 -18.18
C CYS A 49 13.97 4.02 -17.31
N PRO A 50 13.85 3.69 -16.00
CA PRO A 50 15.02 3.59 -15.15
C PRO A 50 16.04 2.61 -15.74
N ARG A 51 17.32 2.97 -15.71
CA ARG A 51 18.45 2.15 -16.17
C ARG A 51 19.38 1.86 -14.99
N GLY A 52 20.23 0.83 -15.15
CA GLY A 52 21.30 0.49 -14.20
C GLY A 52 20.88 -0.41 -13.04
N TRP A 53 19.69 -1.01 -13.08
CA TRP A 53 19.28 -2.02 -12.10
C TRP A 53 19.94 -3.36 -12.43
N GLY A 54 20.20 -4.15 -11.40
CA GLY A 54 20.76 -5.49 -11.52
C GLY A 54 19.78 -6.57 -11.11
N SER A 55 20.22 -7.83 -11.20
CA SER A 55 19.50 -8.98 -10.64
C SER A 55 20.23 -9.62 -9.44
N LEU A 56 21.16 -8.87 -8.83
CA LEU A 56 21.87 -9.29 -7.63
C LEU A 56 21.01 -9.03 -6.39
N PRO A 57 21.28 -9.71 -5.25
CA PRO A 57 20.55 -9.46 -4.01
C PRO A 57 20.62 -7.99 -3.58
N GLU A 58 19.49 -7.45 -3.14
CA GLU A 58 19.45 -6.16 -2.44
C GLU A 58 19.05 -6.38 -0.98
N VAL A 59 19.88 -5.87 -0.06
CA VAL A 59 19.77 -6.21 1.36
C VAL A 59 19.90 -4.96 2.22
N ASN A 60 19.03 -4.86 3.22
CA ASN A 60 19.13 -3.93 4.34
C ASN A 60 18.79 -4.71 5.63
N SER A 61 19.71 -4.73 6.60
CA SER A 61 19.60 -5.59 7.79
C SER A 61 18.69 -5.05 8.90
N ARG A 62 18.12 -3.85 8.76
CA ARG A 62 17.35 -3.19 9.81
C ARG A 62 16.06 -3.94 10.16
N MET A 63 15.99 -4.48 11.38
CA MET A 63 14.76 -5.04 11.95
C MET A 63 13.89 -3.94 12.56
N VAL A 64 12.56 -4.02 12.39
CA VAL A 64 11.59 -3.14 13.04
C VAL A 64 10.39 -3.93 13.56
N GLN A 65 9.72 -3.40 14.58
CA GLN A 65 8.45 -3.93 15.09
C GLN A 65 7.22 -3.25 14.46
N SER A 66 7.44 -2.35 13.48
CA SER A 66 6.37 -1.72 12.72
C SER A 66 5.73 -2.75 11.79
N PRO A 67 4.45 -3.12 11.97
CA PRO A 67 3.92 -4.30 11.31
C PRO A 67 3.61 -4.07 9.83
N VAL A 68 3.78 -5.11 9.02
CA VAL A 68 3.20 -5.24 7.70
C VAL A 68 1.67 -5.26 7.85
N THR A 69 1.01 -4.45 7.02
CA THR A 69 -0.46 -4.28 7.05
C THR A 69 -1.12 -4.56 5.72
N ASN A 70 -0.39 -4.47 4.62
CA ASN A 70 -0.95 -4.72 3.31
C ASN A 70 0.14 -5.05 2.28
N VAL A 71 -0.26 -5.74 1.21
CA VAL A 71 0.57 -6.00 0.03
C VAL A 71 -0.26 -5.65 -1.20
N ARG A 72 0.29 -4.82 -2.08
CA ARG A 72 -0.39 -4.38 -3.31
C ARG A 72 0.58 -4.29 -4.47
N THR A 73 0.03 -4.29 -5.68
CA THR A 73 0.84 -4.20 -6.91
C THR A 73 0.35 -3.08 -7.81
N GLY A 74 1.19 -2.68 -8.76
CA GLY A 74 0.85 -1.71 -9.80
C GLY A 74 1.64 -1.94 -11.07
N ARG A 75 1.03 -1.59 -12.21
CA ARG A 75 1.69 -1.62 -13.53
C ARG A 75 2.24 -0.25 -13.85
N HIS A 76 3.46 -0.21 -14.36
CA HIS A 76 4.09 1.00 -14.90
C HIS A 76 4.61 0.71 -16.31
N THR A 77 4.93 1.76 -17.07
CA THR A 77 5.39 1.64 -18.46
C THR A 77 6.63 0.75 -18.62
N CYS A 78 7.51 0.72 -17.62
CA CYS A 78 8.82 0.06 -17.72
C CYS A 78 9.03 -1.04 -16.68
N TYR A 79 8.14 -1.18 -15.71
CA TYR A 79 8.29 -2.10 -14.58
C TYR A 79 6.93 -2.45 -13.98
N ASP A 80 6.88 -3.58 -13.31
CA ASP A 80 5.80 -3.89 -12.38
C ASP A 80 6.28 -3.63 -10.97
N ARG A 81 5.40 -3.09 -10.13
CA ARG A 81 5.70 -2.70 -8.76
C ARG A 81 4.97 -3.58 -7.77
N LEU A 82 5.69 -4.08 -6.78
CA LEU A 82 5.16 -4.63 -5.54
C LEU A 82 5.39 -3.61 -4.42
N VAL A 83 4.36 -3.35 -3.62
CA VAL A 83 4.44 -2.49 -2.46
C VAL A 83 3.97 -3.26 -1.23
N VAL A 84 4.78 -3.20 -0.18
CA VAL A 84 4.42 -3.68 1.16
C VAL A 84 4.21 -2.46 2.05
N ASP A 85 2.97 -2.27 2.51
CA ASP A 85 2.63 -1.16 3.40
C ASP A 85 2.94 -1.53 4.86
N ILE A 86 3.75 -0.69 5.52
CA ILE A 86 4.28 -0.91 6.87
C ILE A 86 3.75 0.20 7.79
N ARG A 87 3.10 -0.20 8.90
CA ARG A 87 2.56 0.73 9.88
C ARG A 87 3.63 1.20 10.85
N GLY A 88 4.38 2.20 10.41
CA GLY A 88 5.43 2.87 11.16
C GLY A 88 6.74 2.95 10.38
N ARG A 89 7.85 2.79 11.10
CA ARG A 89 9.21 3.00 10.60
C ARG A 89 9.53 2.04 9.45
N ALA A 90 10.36 2.51 8.51
CA ALA A 90 10.85 1.72 7.40
C ALA A 90 11.62 0.48 7.90
N ALA A 91 11.20 -0.68 7.41
CA ALA A 91 11.88 -1.95 7.62
C ALA A 91 13.07 -2.09 6.67
N GLY A 92 14.07 -2.86 7.09
CA GLY A 92 15.01 -3.48 6.18
C GLY A 92 14.36 -4.61 5.38
N TYR A 93 15.15 -5.24 4.51
CA TYR A 93 14.68 -6.24 3.58
C TYR A 93 15.82 -7.16 3.12
N ASP A 94 15.45 -8.29 2.54
CA ASP A 94 16.34 -9.15 1.79
C ASP A 94 15.59 -9.64 0.55
N VAL A 95 15.99 -9.14 -0.62
CA VAL A 95 15.32 -9.44 -1.88
C VAL A 95 16.31 -10.07 -2.84
N ARG A 96 16.01 -11.29 -3.27
CA ARG A 96 16.90 -12.08 -4.12
C ARG A 96 16.17 -13.10 -4.96
N TYR A 97 16.77 -13.45 -6.10
CA TYR A 97 16.33 -14.60 -6.89
C TYR A 97 16.72 -15.92 -6.23
N VAL A 98 15.78 -16.86 -6.13
CA VAL A 98 15.96 -18.18 -5.50
C VAL A 98 15.38 -19.30 -6.35
N LYS A 99 15.80 -20.55 -6.10
CA LYS A 99 15.19 -21.72 -6.73
C LYS A 99 13.76 -21.96 -6.24
N ASN A 100 13.53 -21.78 -4.93
CA ASN A 100 12.25 -21.99 -4.25
C ASN A 100 12.11 -21.00 -3.10
N VAL A 101 10.86 -20.61 -2.83
CA VAL A 101 10.47 -19.89 -1.61
C VAL A 101 9.82 -20.90 -0.68
N PHE A 102 10.05 -20.75 0.62
CA PHE A 102 9.50 -21.63 1.66
C PHE A 102 8.75 -20.80 2.69
N THR A 103 7.80 -21.42 3.38
CA THR A 103 7.05 -20.74 4.43
C THR A 103 7.93 -20.46 5.64
N ASP A 104 7.73 -19.31 6.26
CA ASP A 104 8.40 -18.96 7.51
C ASP A 104 7.98 -19.95 8.63
N GLY A 105 8.92 -20.30 9.51
CA GLY A 105 8.73 -21.26 10.61
C GLY A 105 8.68 -22.72 10.16
N ALA A 106 7.70 -23.10 9.34
CA ALA A 106 7.45 -24.50 8.98
C ALA A 106 8.31 -25.02 7.81
N GLY A 107 8.85 -24.13 6.97
CA GLY A 107 9.72 -24.52 5.85
C GLY A 107 9.03 -25.27 4.70
N HIS A 108 7.69 -25.18 4.57
CA HIS A 108 6.97 -25.81 3.46
C HIS A 108 7.19 -25.06 2.15
N LEU A 109 7.26 -25.77 1.04
CA LEU A 109 7.42 -25.15 -0.28
C LEU A 109 6.24 -24.21 -0.58
N VAL A 110 6.55 -22.99 -0.99
CA VAL A 110 5.59 -22.04 -1.57
C VAL A 110 5.74 -22.09 -3.09
N PRO A 111 4.86 -22.83 -3.81
CA PRO A 111 4.92 -22.92 -5.25
C PRO A 111 4.59 -21.56 -5.88
N LEU A 112 5.46 -21.11 -6.77
CA LEU A 112 5.34 -19.86 -7.51
C LEU A 112 5.33 -20.11 -9.01
N ARG A 113 4.43 -19.44 -9.73
CA ARG A 113 4.39 -19.39 -11.19
C ARG A 113 5.48 -18.48 -11.76
N GLY A 114 5.77 -18.67 -13.05
CA GLY A 114 6.73 -17.85 -13.81
C GLY A 114 8.07 -18.55 -14.04
N GLY A 115 8.95 -17.90 -14.81
CA GLY A 115 10.28 -18.41 -15.15
C GLY A 115 11.36 -18.13 -14.10
N ALA A 116 11.09 -17.25 -13.13
CA ALA A 116 11.98 -17.03 -11.99
C ALA A 116 11.19 -16.64 -10.72
N LYS A 117 11.84 -16.79 -9.55
CA LYS A 117 11.22 -16.54 -8.24
C LYS A 117 12.06 -15.55 -7.45
N LEU A 118 11.45 -14.45 -7.04
CA LEU A 118 12.03 -13.50 -6.10
C LEU A 118 11.52 -13.85 -4.69
N GLN A 119 12.44 -14.10 -3.77
CA GLN A 119 12.12 -14.08 -2.34
C GLN A 119 12.18 -12.63 -1.88
N VAL A 120 11.14 -12.17 -1.18
CA VAL A 120 11.06 -10.84 -0.57
C VAL A 120 10.88 -11.04 0.92
N VAL A 121 11.98 -10.99 1.68
CA VAL A 121 11.93 -10.97 3.15
C VAL A 121 11.84 -9.53 3.60
N VAL A 122 10.76 -9.18 4.30
CA VAL A 122 10.58 -7.89 4.94
C VAL A 122 10.96 -8.05 6.40
N ARG A 123 11.90 -7.22 6.89
CA ARG A 123 12.39 -7.26 8.28
C ARG A 123 11.43 -6.56 9.25
N ALA A 124 10.16 -6.95 9.14
CA ALA A 124 9.04 -6.49 9.92
C ALA A 124 8.03 -7.64 10.10
N PRO A 125 7.38 -7.74 11.27
CA PRO A 125 6.34 -8.74 11.51
C PRO A 125 5.06 -8.42 10.76
N ALA A 126 4.21 -9.41 10.52
CA ALA A 126 2.81 -9.22 10.12
C ALA A 126 1.83 -9.44 11.28
N TYR A 127 2.28 -9.11 12.49
CA TYR A 127 1.51 -9.13 13.73
C TYR A 127 1.84 -7.90 14.60
N SER A 128 0.89 -7.55 15.47
CA SER A 128 1.03 -6.46 16.45
C SER A 128 1.79 -6.89 17.70
N SER A 129 2.08 -5.96 18.61
CA SER A 129 2.76 -6.25 19.89
C SER A 129 1.99 -7.23 20.79
N THR A 130 0.68 -7.41 20.59
CA THR A 130 -0.13 -8.41 21.31
C THR A 130 -0.18 -9.76 20.61
N GLY A 131 0.55 -9.93 19.50
CA GLY A 131 0.53 -11.13 18.67
C GLY A 131 -0.65 -11.21 17.69
N ALA A 132 -1.61 -10.27 17.74
CA ALA A 132 -2.72 -10.26 16.80
C ALA A 132 -2.23 -9.99 15.37
N ALA A 133 -2.69 -10.78 14.39
CA ALA A 133 -2.34 -10.63 12.99
C ALA A 133 -2.73 -9.24 12.48
N THR A 134 -1.81 -8.55 11.80
CA THR A 134 -2.04 -7.25 11.17
C THR A 134 -2.17 -7.34 9.67
N TYR A 135 -1.77 -8.47 9.10
CA TYR A 135 -2.02 -8.80 7.70
C TYR A 135 -2.43 -10.27 7.60
N ALA A 136 -3.68 -10.51 7.22
CA ALA A 136 -4.27 -11.83 7.09
C ALA A 136 -4.95 -11.92 5.72
N PRO A 137 -4.21 -12.28 4.65
CA PRO A 137 -4.77 -12.32 3.30
C PRO A 137 -5.82 -13.43 3.19
N LYS A 138 -6.95 -13.14 2.52
CA LYS A 138 -8.01 -14.13 2.26
C LYS A 138 -7.49 -15.35 1.49
N ASN A 139 -6.54 -15.13 0.58
CA ASN A 139 -5.87 -16.18 -0.17
C ASN A 139 -4.35 -15.95 -0.12
N GLY A 140 -3.65 -16.74 0.70
CA GLY A 140 -2.19 -16.67 0.79
C GLY A 140 -1.47 -17.03 -0.51
N LYS A 141 -2.09 -17.77 -1.44
CA LYS A 141 -1.46 -18.12 -2.72
C LYS A 141 -1.55 -17.01 -3.77
N GLU A 142 -2.51 -16.10 -3.62
CA GLU A 142 -2.79 -14.98 -4.54
C GLU A 142 -3.05 -13.70 -3.75
N LEU A 143 -1.99 -13.03 -3.30
CA LEU A 143 -2.12 -11.80 -2.54
C LEU A 143 -2.77 -10.68 -3.35
N THR A 144 -2.51 -10.65 -4.67
CA THR A 144 -3.05 -9.63 -5.58
C THR A 144 -3.30 -10.27 -6.94
N ASN A 145 -4.34 -9.84 -7.65
CA ASN A 145 -4.55 -10.23 -9.04
C ASN A 145 -3.50 -9.55 -9.94
N VAL A 146 -2.62 -10.35 -10.54
CA VAL A 146 -1.58 -9.87 -11.47
C VAL A 146 -1.86 -10.27 -12.93
N ALA A 147 -3.10 -10.61 -13.27
CA ALA A 147 -3.50 -10.83 -14.66
C ALA A 147 -3.20 -9.57 -15.50
N GLY A 148 -2.57 -9.79 -16.67
CA GLY A 148 -2.18 -8.71 -17.59
C GLY A 148 -0.92 -7.94 -17.21
N TYR A 149 -0.23 -8.29 -16.13
CA TYR A 149 1.06 -7.70 -15.78
C TYR A 149 2.16 -8.21 -16.73
N SER A 150 3.08 -7.33 -17.13
CA SER A 150 4.14 -7.70 -18.09
C SER A 150 5.08 -8.74 -17.48
N THR A 151 5.53 -8.49 -16.24
CA THR A 151 6.54 -9.25 -15.52
C THR A 151 5.95 -10.15 -14.42
N PHE A 152 5.00 -9.67 -13.62
CA PHE A 152 4.49 -10.45 -12.48
C PHE A 152 3.62 -11.63 -12.93
N ARG A 153 3.73 -12.76 -12.24
CA ARG A 153 2.98 -14.00 -12.52
C ARG A 153 2.22 -14.52 -11.30
N GLN A 154 2.70 -14.20 -10.11
CA GLN A 154 2.04 -14.54 -8.84
C GLN A 154 2.66 -13.72 -7.71
N VAL A 155 1.85 -13.37 -6.71
CA VAL A 155 2.33 -12.87 -5.42
C VAL A 155 1.75 -13.76 -4.34
N ALA A 156 2.59 -14.44 -3.56
CA ALA A 156 2.17 -15.38 -2.54
C ALA A 156 2.75 -15.01 -1.16
N TYR A 157 1.95 -15.22 -0.13
CA TYR A 157 2.36 -15.09 1.26
C TYR A 157 3.10 -16.34 1.69
N ALA A 158 4.33 -16.17 2.18
CA ALA A 158 5.11 -17.25 2.77
C ALA A 158 5.06 -17.24 4.31
N GLY A 159 4.44 -16.23 4.92
CA GLY A 159 4.19 -16.22 6.35
C GLY A 159 4.88 -15.06 7.06
N THR A 160 4.81 -15.11 8.39
CA THR A 160 5.55 -14.24 9.28
C THR A 160 6.00 -15.07 10.48
N PHE A 161 7.27 -14.93 10.86
CA PHE A 161 7.87 -15.62 12.00
C PHE A 161 9.07 -14.80 12.49
N GLU A 162 9.38 -14.85 13.78
CA GLU A 162 10.57 -14.20 14.38
C GLU A 162 10.79 -12.71 13.99
N GLY A 163 9.71 -11.95 13.81
CA GLY A 163 9.79 -10.53 13.50
C GLY A 163 10.04 -10.19 12.02
N GLN A 164 9.96 -11.16 11.12
CA GLN A 164 10.04 -10.95 9.67
C GLN A 164 8.83 -11.54 8.96
N THR A 165 8.63 -11.10 7.71
CA THR A 165 7.52 -11.52 6.85
C THR A 165 8.07 -11.84 5.47
N THR A 166 7.86 -13.07 4.99
CA THR A 166 8.29 -13.48 3.65
C THR A 166 7.13 -13.42 2.65
N ILE A 167 7.41 -12.84 1.49
CA ILE A 167 6.54 -12.84 0.30
C ILE A 167 7.29 -13.51 -0.84
N GLY A 168 6.62 -14.42 -1.53
CA GLY A 168 7.10 -15.00 -2.78
C GLY A 168 6.55 -14.23 -3.98
N LEU A 169 7.44 -13.77 -4.87
CA LEU A 169 7.06 -13.11 -6.11
C LEU A 169 7.50 -13.95 -7.31
N GLY A 170 6.51 -14.53 -7.99
CA GLY A 170 6.71 -15.20 -9.27
C GLY A 170 6.81 -14.19 -10.40
N VAL A 171 7.88 -14.26 -11.20
CA VAL A 171 8.13 -13.35 -12.33
C VAL A 171 8.39 -14.12 -13.62
N ARG A 172 8.14 -13.48 -14.77
CA ARG A 172 8.26 -14.12 -16.08
C ARG A 172 9.66 -14.67 -16.38
N ALA A 173 10.70 -13.99 -15.89
CA ALA A 173 12.11 -14.33 -16.09
C ALA A 173 12.96 -13.61 -15.02
N ARG A 174 14.24 -13.96 -14.91
CA ARG A 174 15.20 -13.20 -14.11
C ARG A 174 15.47 -11.85 -14.78
N LEU A 175 15.04 -10.78 -14.13
CA LEU A 175 15.02 -9.42 -14.66
C LEU A 175 15.60 -8.43 -13.64
N PRO A 176 16.09 -7.28 -14.09
CA PRO A 176 16.55 -6.25 -13.18
C PRO A 176 15.46 -5.81 -12.22
N PHE A 177 15.83 -5.62 -10.96
CA PHE A 177 14.95 -5.07 -9.96
C PHE A 177 15.67 -4.05 -9.10
N ARG A 178 14.89 -3.26 -8.37
CA ARG A 178 15.39 -2.42 -7.28
C ARG A 178 14.46 -2.48 -6.08
N VAL A 179 15.00 -2.17 -4.91
CA VAL A 179 14.27 -2.12 -3.65
C VAL A 179 14.58 -0.83 -2.92
N TYR A 180 13.54 -0.16 -2.45
CA TYR A 180 13.69 1.09 -1.71
C TYR A 180 12.47 1.37 -0.85
N THR A 181 12.60 2.32 0.06
CA THR A 181 11.51 2.72 0.96
C THR A 181 10.99 4.10 0.59
N LEU A 182 9.67 4.29 0.76
CA LEU A 182 8.99 5.57 0.60
C LEU A 182 8.22 5.91 1.87
N ALA A 183 7.99 7.20 2.08
CA ALA A 183 7.00 7.66 3.03
C ALA A 183 5.59 7.14 2.63
N GLY A 184 4.85 6.67 3.62
CA GLY A 184 3.43 6.35 3.52
C GLY A 184 2.56 7.45 4.14
N PRO A 185 1.24 7.26 4.22
CA PRO A 185 0.36 8.19 4.91
C PRO A 185 0.73 8.31 6.40
N GLY A 186 0.83 9.54 6.92
CA GLY A 186 1.21 9.79 8.31
C GLY A 186 2.65 9.34 8.61
N SER A 187 2.84 8.58 9.70
CA SER A 187 4.13 8.02 10.09
C SER A 187 4.43 6.64 9.48
N ASN A 188 3.59 6.18 8.55
CA ASN A 188 3.75 4.89 7.90
C ASN A 188 4.82 4.93 6.81
N THR A 189 5.26 3.76 6.37
CA THR A 189 6.23 3.61 5.29
C THR A 189 5.79 2.55 4.30
N ARG A 190 6.43 2.54 3.14
CA ARG A 190 6.19 1.59 2.07
C ARG A 190 7.54 1.00 1.68
N LEU A 191 7.65 -0.32 1.69
CA LEU A 191 8.73 -1.00 1.00
C LEU A 191 8.29 -1.24 -0.44
N VAL A 192 9.10 -0.79 -1.39
CA VAL A 192 8.80 -0.83 -2.81
C VAL A 192 9.81 -1.72 -3.50
N ILE A 193 9.31 -2.68 -4.30
CA ILE A 193 10.11 -3.54 -5.16
C ILE A 193 9.62 -3.29 -6.59
N ASP A 194 10.48 -2.72 -7.42
CA ASP A 194 10.22 -2.55 -8.85
C ASP A 194 10.96 -3.63 -9.62
N VAL A 195 10.27 -4.37 -10.49
CA VAL A 195 10.90 -5.33 -11.40
C VAL A 195 10.69 -4.87 -12.83
N ALA A 196 11.79 -4.64 -13.53
CA ALA A 196 11.78 -4.13 -14.89
C ALA A 196 11.04 -5.08 -15.84
N HIS A 197 10.49 -4.51 -16.92
CA HIS A 197 9.93 -5.29 -18.01
C HIS A 197 11.01 -5.91 -18.89
N HIS A 198 12.19 -5.29 -18.96
CA HIS A 198 13.31 -5.66 -19.83
C HIS A 198 14.66 -5.45 -19.12
N TRP A 199 15.73 -5.94 -19.74
CA TRP A 199 17.12 -5.60 -19.40
C TRP A 199 17.54 -4.31 -20.08
#